data_AF-A0A661D664-F1
#
_entry.id   AF-A0A661D664-F1
#
_cell.length_a   1.000
_cell.length_b   1.000
_cell.length_c   1.000
_cell.angle_alpha   90.00
_cell.angle_beta   90.00
_cell.angle_gamma   90.00
#
_symmetry.space_group_name_H-M   'P 1'
#
loop_
_entity.id
_entity.type
_entity.pdbx_description
1 polymer ?
#
loop_
_entity_poly.entity_id
_entity_poly.type
_entity_poly.pdbx_seq_one_letter_code
_entity_poly.pdbx_strand_id
1 'polypeptide(L)'
;MGQMEPVCENPQSRYEVMLDVAMQTLANDPELKLCEGLRLIEATRRSVARYSPATLDIFDKRVLPRMRETLMHRFGMVTCPDCDIH
;
A
#
# COMPACT_ATOMS: atom_id res chain seq x y z
N MET A 1 19.86 38.17 5.37
CA MET A 1 18.70 37.57 4.68
C MET A 1 19.10 36.14 4.34
N GLY A 2 18.67 35.16 5.14
CA GLY A 2 18.93 33.74 4.85
C GLY A 2 17.98 33.30 3.76
N GLN A 3 18.51 32.95 2.60
CA GLN A 3 17.72 32.36 1.52
C GLN A 3 17.27 30.98 2.01
N MET A 4 15.98 30.83 2.30
CA MET A 4 15.37 29.54 2.54
C MET A 4 15.22 28.90 1.17
N GLU A 5 16.15 28.01 0.82
CA GLU A 5 16.05 27.20 -0.38
C GLU A 5 14.70 26.47 -0.37
N PRO A 6 13.95 26.47 -1.48
CA PRO A 6 12.75 25.65 -1.54
C PRO A 6 13.23 24.19 -1.46
N VAL A 7 12.97 23.55 -0.32
CA VAL A 7 13.07 22.09 -0.21
C VAL A 7 12.12 21.54 -1.28
N CYS A 8 12.68 21.19 -2.42
CA CYS A 8 11.97 20.56 -3.51
C CYS A 8 11.67 19.14 -3.01
N GLU A 9 10.60 19.01 -2.23
CA GLU A 9 10.11 17.71 -1.77
C GLU A 9 9.81 16.88 -3.01
N ASN A 10 10.68 15.91 -3.29
CA ASN A 10 10.51 15.03 -4.43
C ASN A 10 9.16 14.30 -4.26
N PRO A 11 8.18 14.45 -5.16
CA PRO A 11 6.89 13.78 -5.04
C PRO A 11 7.00 12.25 -5.00
N GLN A 12 8.10 11.67 -5.51
CA GLN A 12 8.42 10.25 -5.32
C GLN A 12 8.68 9.90 -3.85
N SER A 13 9.29 10.79 -3.08
CA SER A 13 9.53 10.57 -1.64
C SER A 13 8.24 10.49 -0.85
N ARG A 14 7.25 11.34 -1.14
CA ARG A 14 5.93 11.30 -0.48
C ARG A 14 5.16 10.01 -0.82
N TYR A 15 5.30 9.51 -2.05
CA TYR A 15 4.70 8.25 -2.48
C TYR A 15 5.31 7.06 -1.74
N GLU A 16 6.64 6.99 -1.64
CA GLU A 16 7.34 5.93 -0.91
C GLU A 16 6.94 5.91 0.57
N VAL A 17 6.85 7.08 1.21
CA VAL A 17 6.39 7.20 2.60
C VAL A 17 4.94 6.72 2.74
N MET A 18 4.03 7.11 1.86
CA MET A 18 2.63 6.65 1.91
C MET A 18 2.56 5.12 1.80
N LEU A 19 3.35 4.53 0.89
CA LEU A 19 3.35 3.08 0.70
C LEU A 19 3.95 2.36 1.91
N ASP A 20 5.06 2.85 2.45
CA ASP A 20 5.70 2.29 3.64
C ASP A 20 4.76 2.33 4.85
N VAL A 21 4.12 3.48 5.10
CA VAL A 21 3.12 3.62 6.17
C VAL A 21 1.96 2.64 5.95
N ALA A 22 1.42 2.54 4.74
CA ALA A 22 0.32 1.60 4.46
C ALA A 22 0.74 0.14 4.72
N MET A 23 1.96 -0.26 4.32
CA MET A 23 2.50 -1.59 4.58
C MET A 23 2.68 -1.84 6.08
N GLN A 24 3.22 -0.88 6.82
CA GLN A 24 3.41 -0.99 8.26
C GLN A 24 2.08 -1.08 9.01
N THR A 25 1.07 -0.30 8.61
CA THR A 25 -0.28 -0.39 9.19
C THR A 25 -0.88 -1.77 8.96
N LEU A 26 -0.82 -2.30 7.74
CA LEU A 26 -1.33 -3.64 7.44
C LEU A 26 -0.65 -4.70 8.30
N ALA A 27 0.67 -4.62 8.46
CA ALA A 27 1.45 -5.61 9.21
C ALA A 27 1.27 -5.52 10.73
N ASN A 28 1.24 -4.30 11.29
CA ASN A 28 1.54 -4.11 12.71
C ASN A 28 0.43 -3.47 13.54
N ASP A 29 -0.54 -2.76 12.95
CA ASP A 29 -1.55 -2.03 13.73
C ASP A 29 -2.55 -2.98 14.37
N PRO A 30 -2.49 -3.30 15.68
CA PRO A 30 -3.29 -4.36 16.29
C PRO A 30 -4.80 -4.10 16.27
N GLU A 31 -5.24 -2.85 16.13
CA GLU A 31 -6.65 -2.47 16.14
C GLU A 31 -7.28 -2.51 14.74
N LEU A 32 -6.46 -2.56 13.70
CA LEU A 32 -6.92 -2.65 12.32
C LEU A 32 -7.80 -3.88 12.12
N LYS A 33 -9.02 -3.68 11.60
CA LYS A 33 -9.93 -4.75 11.19
C LYS A 33 -9.70 -5.14 9.74
N LEU A 34 -10.10 -6.36 9.38
CA LEU A 34 -9.93 -6.88 8.02
C LEU A 34 -10.54 -5.95 6.96
N CYS A 35 -11.77 -5.49 7.18
CA CYS A 35 -12.46 -4.61 6.26
C CYS A 35 -11.78 -3.23 6.13
N GLU A 36 -11.14 -2.74 7.20
CA GLU A 36 -10.36 -1.50 7.20
C GLU A 36 -9.06 -1.69 6.41
N GLY A 37 -8.39 -2.84 6.57
CA GLY A 37 -7.23 -3.22 5.76
C GLY A 37 -7.54 -3.30 4.27
N LEU A 38 -8.66 -3.92 3.87
CA LEU A 38 -9.09 -3.96 2.47
C LEU A 38 -9.35 -2.56 1.90
N ARG A 39 -9.97 -1.67 2.71
CA ARG A 39 -10.21 -0.27 2.32
C ARG A 39 -8.90 0.51 2.20
N LEU A 40 -7.92 0.25 3.07
CA LEU A 40 -6.59 0.85 3.00
C LEU A 40 -5.89 0.46 1.70
N ILE A 41 -5.90 -0.82 1.34
CA ILE A 41 -5.34 -1.32 0.06
C ILE A 41 -5.96 -0.58 -1.14
N GLU A 42 -7.29 -0.47 -1.18
CA GLU A 42 -7.99 0.23 -2.26
C GLU A 42 -7.73 1.74 -2.26
N ALA A 43 -7.59 2.36 -1.08
CA ALA A 43 -7.21 3.76 -0.97
C ALA A 43 -5.79 4.01 -1.50
N THR A 44 -4.83 3.16 -1.14
CA THR A 44 -3.44 3.22 -1.64
C THR A 44 -3.40 3.09 -3.16
N ARG A 45 -4.13 2.11 -3.73
CA ARG A 45 -4.22 1.93 -5.19
C ARG A 45 -4.78 3.16 -5.89
N ARG A 46 -5.88 3.73 -5.38
CA ARG A 46 -6.46 4.97 -5.95
C ARG A 46 -5.51 6.16 -5.86
N SER A 47 -4.77 6.28 -4.78
CA SER A 47 -3.71 7.29 -4.65
C SER A 47 -2.60 7.08 -5.68
N VAL A 48 -2.15 5.84 -5.92
CA VAL A 48 -1.17 5.54 -6.97
C VAL A 48 -1.71 5.96 -8.34
N ALA A 49 -2.95 5.57 -8.68
CA ALA A 49 -3.57 5.93 -9.94
C ALA A 49 -3.67 7.46 -10.14
N ARG A 50 -3.88 8.22 -9.06
CA ARG A 50 -4.03 9.67 -9.10
C ARG A 50 -2.70 10.42 -9.18
N TYR A 51 -1.71 10.02 -8.39
CA TYR A 51 -0.46 10.77 -8.22
C TYR A 51 0.70 10.22 -9.04
N SER A 52 0.68 8.94 -9.39
CA SER A 52 1.71 8.28 -10.18
C SER A 52 1.10 7.21 -11.12
N PRO A 53 0.30 7.63 -12.11
CA PRO A 53 -0.37 6.69 -13.03
C PRO A 53 0.62 5.82 -13.81
N ALA A 54 1.82 6.34 -14.11
CA ALA A 54 2.87 5.61 -14.81
C ALA A 54 3.36 4.36 -14.06
N THR A 55 3.24 4.34 -12.73
CA THR A 55 3.66 3.22 -11.89
C THR A 55 2.51 2.30 -11.48
N LEU A 56 1.27 2.59 -11.92
CA LEU A 56 0.09 1.83 -11.50
C LEU A 56 0.16 0.35 -11.90
N ASP A 57 0.62 0.04 -13.11
CA ASP A 57 0.77 -1.35 -13.57
C ASP A 57 1.81 -2.12 -12.74
N ILE A 58 2.93 -1.46 -12.39
CA ILE A 58 3.96 -2.03 -11.54
C ILE A 58 3.42 -2.25 -10.12
N PHE A 59 2.65 -1.29 -9.60
CA PHE A 59 1.99 -1.40 -8.30
C PHE A 59 1.02 -2.59 -8.27
N ASP A 60 0.13 -2.68 -9.26
CA ASP A 60 -0.88 -3.76 -9.34
C ASP A 60 -0.23 -5.14 -9.47
N LYS A 61 0.93 -5.26 -10.15
CA LYS A 61 1.66 -6.52 -10.32
C LYS A 61 2.56 -6.92 -9.16
N ARG A 62 3.15 -5.96 -8.45
CA ARG A 62 4.22 -6.24 -7.45
C ARG A 62 3.84 -5.89 -6.02
N VAL A 63 3.13 -4.79 -5.83
CA VAL A 63 2.87 -4.22 -4.50
C VAL A 63 1.51 -4.67 -3.98
N LEU A 64 0.48 -4.61 -4.82
CA LEU A 64 -0.88 -5.01 -4.47
C LEU A 64 -0.98 -6.47 -3.96
N PRO A 65 -0.31 -7.48 -4.58
CA PRO A 65 -0.32 -8.84 -4.05
C PRO A 65 0.32 -8.91 -2.67
N ARG A 66 1.46 -8.25 -2.45
CA ARG A 66 2.13 -8.21 -1.15
C ARG A 66 1.29 -7.56 -0.06
N MET A 67 0.59 -6.46 -0.37
CA MET A 67 -0.32 -5.83 0.59
C MET A 67 -1.45 -6.79 0.99
N ARG A 68 -2.00 -7.55 0.04
CA ARG A 68 -3.02 -8.57 0.30
C ARG A 68 -2.48 -9.73 1.12
N GLU A 69 -1.31 -10.25 0.77
CA GLU A 69 -0.63 -11.31 1.50
C GLU A 69 -0.36 -10.90 2.95
N THR A 70 0.19 -9.70 3.18
CA THR A 70 0.42 -9.16 4.53
C THR A 70 -0.88 -9.12 5.33
N LEU A 71 -1.96 -8.61 4.73
CA LEU A 71 -3.26 -8.56 5.39
C LEU A 71 -3.80 -9.97 5.68
N MET A 72 -3.78 -10.86 4.70
CA MET A 72 -4.30 -12.23 4.81
C MET A 72 -3.54 -13.04 5.84
N HIS A 73 -2.20 -13.01 5.80
CA HIS A 73 -1.33 -13.66 6.78
C HIS A 73 -1.65 -13.19 8.19
N ARG A 74 -1.83 -11.88 8.38
CA ARG A 74 -2.15 -11.30 9.69
C ARG A 74 -3.49 -11.78 10.24
N PHE A 75 -4.49 -11.95 9.39
CA PHE A 75 -5.82 -12.44 9.78
C PHE A 75 -5.93 -13.98 9.77
N GLY A 76 -4.82 -14.70 9.61
CA GLY A 76 -4.80 -16.16 9.57
C GLY A 76 -5.49 -16.76 8.33
N MET A 77 -5.69 -15.94 7.30
CA MET A 77 -6.21 -16.40 6.01
C MET A 77 -5.03 -16.91 5.18
N VAL A 78 -4.82 -18.22 5.19
CA VAL A 78 -3.87 -18.86 4.29
C VAL A 78 -4.46 -18.80 2.88
N THR A 79 -3.81 -18.06 1.98
CA THR A 79 -4.05 -18.24 0.55
C THR A 79 -3.47 -19.59 0.16
N CYS A 80 -4.30 -20.64 0.16
CA CYS A 80 -3.94 -21.86 -0.54
C CYS A 80 -3.83 -21.51 -2.03
N PRO A 81 -2.67 -21.71 -2.68
CA PRO A 81 -2.52 -21.45 -4.11
C PRO A 81 -3.37 -22.39 -4.99
N ASP A 82 -4.02 -23.40 -4.42
CA ASP A 82 -4.83 -24.42 -5.09
C ASP A 82 -6.31 -24.44 -4.66
N CYS A 83 -6.82 -23.40 -4.00
CA CYS A 83 -8.26 -23.31 -3.74
C CYS A 83 -9.00 -22.86 -5.01
N ASP A 84 -9.19 -23.80 -5.94
CA ASP A 84 -10.23 -23.73 -6.96
C ASP A 84 -11.57 -23.55 -6.25
N ILE A 85 -12.10 -22.32 -6.28
CA ILE A 85 -13.50 -22.08 -5.93
C ILE A 85 -14.32 -22.55 -7.14
N HIS A 86 -14.83 -23.78 -7.06
CA HIS A 86 -15.88 -24.31 -7.93
C HIS A 86 -17.22 -23.61 -7.69
#